data_AF-A0A957DT59-F1
#
_entry.id   AF-A0A957DT59-F1
#
_cell.length_a   1.000
_cell.length_b   1.000
_cell.length_c   1.000
_cell.angle_alpha   90.00
_cell.angle_beta   90.00
_cell.angle_gamma   90.00
#
_symmetry.space_group_name_H-M   'P 1'
#
loop_
_entity.id
_entity.type
_entity.pdbx_description
1 polymer ?
#
loop_
_entity_poly.entity_id
_entity_poly.type
_entity_poly.pdbx_seq_one_letter_code
_entity_poly.pdbx_strand_id
1 'polypeptide(L)' 'MIDIDKANETAVSRMMEARPILKTIATARDVIPGMRDNLLLHAGPPITWERASGPMRGAIVGALIFEGKASDWASAEK' A
#
# COMPACT_ATOMS: atom_id res chain seq x y z
N MET A 1 -10.90 3.48 -33.29
CA MET A 1 -9.68 4.20 -32.88
C MET A 1 -10.03 5.02 -31.66
N ILE A 2 -9.21 5.00 -30.61
CA ILE A 2 -9.48 5.81 -29.40
C ILE A 2 -9.14 7.27 -29.73
N ASP A 3 -10.04 8.18 -29.39
CA ASP A 3 -9.78 9.62 -29.39
C ASP A 3 -9.05 9.97 -28.09
N ILE A 4 -7.74 10.25 -28.21
CA ILE A 4 -6.86 10.50 -27.07
C ILE A 4 -7.23 11.82 -26.39
N ASP A 5 -7.60 12.84 -27.16
CA ASP A 5 -7.91 14.16 -26.61
C ASP A 5 -9.15 14.09 -25.74
N LYS A 6 -10.20 13.42 -26.24
CA LYS A 6 -11.41 13.16 -25.48
C LYS A 6 -11.16 12.32 -24.23
N ALA A 7 -10.28 11.32 -24.31
CA ALA A 7 -9.92 10.48 -23.16
C ALA A 7 -9.17 11.29 -22.09
N ASN A 8 -8.25 12.15 -22.51
CA ASN A 8 -7.47 13.02 -21.62
C ASN A 8 -8.36 14.05 -20.92
N GLU A 9 -9.28 14.69 -21.65
CA GLU A 9 -10.23 15.63 -21.09
C GLU A 9 -11.07 14.96 -19.98
N THR A 10 -11.58 13.77 -20.25
CA THR A 10 -12.35 12.99 -19.25
C THR A 10 -11.52 12.69 -17.99
N ALA A 11 -10.26 12.28 -18.17
CA ALA A 11 -9.38 11.92 -17.06
C ALA A 11 -9.06 13.14 -16.18
N VAL A 12 -8.68 14.26 -16.78
CA VAL A 12 -8.33 15.49 -16.07
C VAL A 12 -9.54 16.07 -15.36
N SER A 13 -10.70 16.16 -16.03
CA SER A 13 -11.92 16.71 -15.41
C SER A 13 -12.31 15.92 -14.16
N ARG A 14 -12.30 14.58 -14.21
CA ARG A 14 -12.57 13.73 -13.04
C ARG A 14 -11.58 13.96 -11.89
N MET A 15 -10.30 14.14 -12.21
CA MET A 15 -9.27 14.42 -11.21
C MET A 15 -9.51 15.80 -10.55
N MET A 16 -9.82 16.83 -11.34
CA MET A 16 -10.02 18.20 -10.87
C MET A 16 -11.34 18.40 -10.10
N GLU A 17 -12.38 17.64 -10.43
CA GLU A 17 -13.69 17.69 -9.77
C GLU A 17 -13.75 16.89 -8.46
N ALA A 18 -12.79 16.00 -8.21
CA ALA A 18 -12.76 15.19 -7.00
C ALA A 18 -12.78 16.07 -5.73
N ARG A 19 -13.66 15.74 -4.77
CA ARG A 19 -13.73 16.37 -3.44
C ARG A 19 -13.68 15.27 -2.37
N PRO A 20 -12.49 14.72 -2.05
CA PRO A 20 -12.37 13.70 -1.02
C PRO A 20 -12.77 14.26 0.36
N ILE A 21 -13.57 13.51 1.11
CA ILE A 21 -14.00 13.87 2.47
C ILE A 21 -13.71 12.69 3.38
N LEU A 22 -13.06 12.92 4.53
CA LEU A 22 -12.83 11.89 5.54
C LEU A 22 -14.16 11.34 6.06
N LYS A 23 -14.36 10.02 5.95
CA LYS A 23 -15.59 9.35 6.40
C LYS A 23 -15.42 8.55 7.68
N THR A 24 -14.25 7.95 7.91
CA THR A 24 -14.01 7.06 9.05
C THR A 24 -12.52 6.85 9.33
N ILE A 25 -12.22 6.27 10.49
CA ILE A 25 -10.91 5.71 10.86
C ILE A 25 -11.18 4.26 11.32
N ALA A 26 -10.49 3.29 10.74
CA ALA A 26 -10.68 1.87 11.02
C ALA A 26 -9.39 1.09 10.80
N THR A 27 -9.32 -0.12 11.34
CA THR A 27 -8.23 -1.07 11.09
C THR A 27 -8.23 -1.50 9.64
N ALA A 28 -7.04 -1.56 9.02
CA ALA A 28 -6.87 -1.89 7.60
C ALA A 28 -7.57 -3.20 7.20
N ARG A 29 -7.52 -4.22 8.08
CA ARG A 29 -8.12 -5.53 7.87
C ARG A 29 -9.64 -5.48 7.65
N ASP A 30 -10.31 -4.49 8.21
CA ASP A 30 -11.77 -4.40 8.19
C ASP A 30 -12.31 -3.67 6.96
N VAL A 31 -11.51 -2.81 6.33
CA VAL A 31 -11.99 -1.86 5.31
C VAL A 31 -11.23 -1.90 3.98
N ILE A 32 -10.02 -2.46 3.91
CA ILE A 32 -9.27 -2.55 2.64
C ILE A 32 -9.67 -3.83 1.89
N PRO A 33 -10.22 -3.73 0.66
CA PRO A 33 -10.58 -4.89 -0.14
C PRO A 33 -9.36 -5.80 -0.40
N GLY A 34 -9.51 -7.11 -0.14
CA GLY A 34 -8.45 -8.09 -0.34
C GLY A 34 -7.38 -8.15 0.76
N MET A 35 -7.51 -7.33 1.82
CA MET A 35 -6.59 -7.39 2.96
C MET A 35 -6.71 -8.72 3.73
N ARG A 36 -5.57 -9.25 4.18
CA ARG A 36 -5.48 -10.53 4.91
C ARG A 36 -4.37 -10.52 5.97
N ASP A 37 -4.41 -11.44 6.95
CA ASP A 37 -3.58 -11.39 8.18
C ASP A 37 -2.07 -11.45 7.95
N ASN A 38 -1.65 -11.99 6.81
CA ASN A 38 -0.24 -12.10 6.42
C ASN A 38 -0.02 -11.36 5.10
N LEU A 39 -0.59 -10.16 4.99
CA LEU A 39 -0.36 -9.24 3.87
C LEU A 39 0.10 -7.91 4.43
N LEU A 40 1.29 -7.49 4.02
CA LEU A 40 1.80 -6.13 4.24
C LEU A 40 1.83 -5.41 2.90
N LEU A 41 1.44 -4.14 2.91
CA LEU A 41 1.50 -3.26 1.74
C LEU A 41 2.67 -2.29 1.90
N HIS A 42 3.34 -1.98 0.79
CA HIS A 42 4.42 -0.99 0.76
C HIS A 42 4.16 0.02 -0.35
N ALA A 43 4.88 1.15 -0.29
CA ALA A 43 4.81 2.17 -1.33
C ALA A 43 5.60 1.77 -2.59
N GLY A 44 5.14 2.25 -3.74
CA GLY A 44 5.83 2.10 -5.03
C GLY A 44 5.39 0.90 -5.86
N PRO A 45 6.07 0.63 -6.98
CA PRO A 45 5.77 -0.52 -7.84
C PRO A 45 6.14 -1.84 -7.17
N PRO A 46 5.68 -3.00 -7.70
CA PRO A 46 6.05 -4.30 -7.17
C PRO A 46 7.57 -4.46 -7.05
N ILE A 47 8.01 -4.90 -5.87
CA ILE A 47 9.42 -5.14 -5.54
C ILE A 47 9.54 -6.41 -4.70
N THR A 48 10.64 -7.14 -4.87
CA THR A 48 10.94 -8.29 -4.02
C THR A 48 11.73 -7.83 -2.80
N TRP A 49 11.76 -8.65 -1.75
CA TRP A 49 12.50 -8.38 -0.53
C TRP A 49 14.00 -8.10 -0.78
N GLU A 50 14.62 -8.88 -1.68
CA GLU A 50 16.04 -8.79 -2.01
C GLU A 50 16.39 -7.44 -2.66
N ARG A 51 15.41 -6.81 -3.31
CA ARG A 51 15.57 -5.50 -3.96
C ARG A 51 15.11 -4.33 -3.07
N ALA A 52 14.39 -4.61 -1.98
CA ALA A 52 13.97 -3.58 -1.04
C ALA A 52 15.18 -2.88 -0.42
N SER A 53 15.10 -1.56 -0.29
CA SER A 53 16.12 -0.75 0.37
C SER A 53 16.16 -1.06 1.87
N GLY A 54 17.29 -0.75 2.53
CA GLY A 54 17.43 -0.90 3.98
C GLY A 54 16.28 -0.29 4.79
N PRO A 55 15.87 0.98 4.53
CA PRO A 55 14.73 1.58 5.22
C PRO A 55 13.40 0.85 5.01
N MET A 56 13.12 0.38 3.78
CA MET A 56 11.89 -0.37 3.49
C MET A 56 11.88 -1.71 4.24
N ARG A 57 13.02 -2.41 4.26
CA ARG A 57 13.18 -3.64 5.05
C ARG A 57 12.95 -3.39 6.54
N GLY A 58 13.52 -2.31 7.06
CA GLY A 58 13.31 -1.92 8.47
C GLY A 58 11.84 -1.64 8.80
N ALA A 59 11.11 -0.98 7.90
CA ALA A 59 9.67 -0.75 8.07
C ALA A 59 8.87 -2.06 8.08
N ILE A 60 9.18 -2.99 7.17
CA ILE A 60 8.53 -4.31 7.11
C ILE A 60 8.81 -5.13 8.37
N VAL A 61 10.07 -5.18 8.82
CA VAL A 61 10.45 -5.87 10.07
C VAL A 61 9.74 -5.27 11.27
N GLY A 62 9.73 -3.93 11.38
CA GLY A 62 9.01 -3.24 12.46
C GLY A 62 7.51 -3.57 12.45
N ALA A 63 6.88 -3.61 11.28
CA ALA A 63 5.48 -3.99 11.14
C ALA A 63 5.23 -5.45 11.56
N LEU A 64 6.09 -6.39 11.17
CA LEU A 64 5.97 -7.80 11.58
C LEU A 64 6.07 -7.98 13.09
N ILE A 65 6.98 -7.25 13.74
CA ILE A 65 7.11 -7.28 15.21
C ILE A 65 5.88 -6.67 15.87
N PHE A 66 5.41 -5.51 15.38
CA PHE A 66 4.21 -4.85 15.90
C PHE A 66 2.96 -5.74 15.80
N GLU A 67 2.78 -6.44 14.68
CA GLU A 67 1.68 -7.38 14.45
C GLU A 67 1.90 -8.75 15.14
N GLY A 68 2.96 -8.91 15.94
CA GLY A 68 3.26 -10.14 16.69
C GLY A 68 3.65 -11.33 15.82
N LYS A 69 4.08 -11.12 14.58
CA LYS A 69 4.52 -12.16 13.63
C LYS A 69 6.00 -12.53 13.82
N ALA A 70 6.78 -11.68 14.46
CA ALA A 70 8.19 -11.89 14.79
C ALA A 70 8.50 -11.27 16.17
N SER A 71 9.52 -11.80 16.86
CA SER A 71 9.96 -11.27 18.15
C SER A 71 11.13 -10.29 18.02
N ASP A 72 11.86 -10.36 16.90
CA ASP A 72 13.08 -9.62 16.63
C ASP A 72 13.36 -9.58 15.13
N TRP A 73 14.44 -8.88 14.76
CA TRP A 73 14.86 -8.77 13.36
C TRP A 73 15.19 -10.13 12.73
N ALA A 74 15.90 -11.00 13.44
CA ALA A 74 16.37 -12.26 12.91
C ALA A 74 15.24 -13.26 12.63
N SER A 75 14.16 -13.21 13.42
CA SER A 75 12.93 -13.98 13.19
C SER A 75 12.05 -13.39 12.09
N ALA A 76 12.10 -12.08 11.86
CA ALA A 76 11.34 -11.41 10.80
C ALA A 76 11.91 -11.64 9.38
N GLU A 77 13.21 -11.95 9.26
CA GLU A 77 13.85 -12.23 7.96
C GLU A 77 13.79 -13.71 7.52
N LYS A 78 13.12 -14.57 8.29
CA LYS A 78 12.96 -16.00 7.98
C LYS A 78 11.67 -16.26 7.21
#